data_AF-A0A2G9Q4C0-F1
#
_entry.id   AF-A0A2G9Q4C0-F1
#
_cell.length_a   1.000
_cell.length_b   1.000
_cell.length_c   1.000
_cell.angle_alpha   90.00
_cell.angle_beta   90.00
_cell.angle_gamma   90.00
#
_symmetry.space_group_name_H-M   'P 1'
#
loop_
_entity.id
_entity.type
_entity.pdbx_description
1 polymer ?
#
loop_
_entity_poly.entity_id
_entity_poly.type
_entity_poly.pdbx_seq_one_letter_code
_entity_poly.pdbx_strand_id
1 'polypeptide(L)'
;MADTQQDRDNCSNEEEESPDPETSRSRRRFKASNMSFGEMLEMVDILKSADYDGKYGPYPNPNIRKAKIMAKVVRSLHRKFGVRRSKDQLRKRWLDLKLREHGQYRKIRRVLQKRTVVQFKMATFMFMGTLFVRIKHFSFGL
;
A
#
# COMPACT_ATOMS: atom_id res chain seq x y z
N MET A 1 76.00 17.68 9.41
CA MET A 1 74.88 17.56 10.35
C MET A 1 74.12 16.28 9.97
N ALA A 2 74.17 15.27 10.86
CA ALA A 2 73.35 14.05 11.07
C ALA A 2 72.69 13.35 9.85
N ASP A 3 73.05 12.12 9.48
CA ASP A 3 72.56 10.80 10.03
C ASP A 3 71.05 10.55 9.82
N THR A 4 70.47 9.37 9.63
CA THR A 4 70.80 8.00 9.16
C THR A 4 69.45 7.24 9.20
N GLN A 5 69.23 6.28 8.28
CA GLN A 5 68.32 5.12 8.29
C GLN A 5 66.94 5.13 9.00
N GLN A 6 65.92 4.82 8.18
CA GLN A 6 64.97 3.71 8.35
C GLN A 6 65.16 2.77 9.56
N ASP A 7 64.19 2.66 10.46
CA ASP A 7 63.86 1.41 11.18
C ASP A 7 62.63 1.57 12.10
N ARG A 8 61.83 0.49 12.19
CA ARG A 8 61.17 -0.05 13.42
C ARG A 8 60.15 0.82 14.18
N ASP A 9 58.97 0.36 14.62
CA ASP A 9 58.56 -0.97 15.01
C ASP A 9 57.06 -1.20 14.76
N ASN A 10 56.76 -2.39 14.25
CA ASN A 10 55.50 -3.07 14.46
C ASN A 10 55.48 -3.53 15.93
N CYS A 11 54.53 -3.07 16.75
CA CYS A 11 54.26 -3.70 18.03
C CYS A 11 52.83 -4.26 18.02
N SER A 12 52.79 -5.55 18.28
CA SER A 12 51.70 -6.48 18.07
C SER A 12 50.72 -6.50 19.24
N ASN A 13 49.47 -6.81 18.88
CA ASN A 13 48.48 -7.60 19.64
C ASN A 13 48.26 -7.27 21.12
N GLU A 14 47.13 -6.62 21.40
CA GLU A 14 46.30 -7.03 22.54
C GLU A 14 44.88 -7.30 22.01
N GLU A 15 44.46 -8.55 22.15
CA GLU A 15 43.08 -8.98 22.02
C GLU A 15 42.27 -8.30 23.12
N GLU A 16 41.37 -7.39 22.75
CA GLU A 16 40.19 -7.11 23.57
C GLU A 16 38.93 -7.23 22.71
N GLU A 17 38.20 -8.28 23.04
CA GLU A 17 36.89 -8.68 22.59
C GLU A 17 35.81 -7.62 22.92
N SER A 18 34.82 -7.46 22.02
CA SER A 18 33.46 -6.91 22.26
C SER A 18 33.21 -5.39 22.04
N PRO A 19 31.99 -4.94 21.66
CA PRO A 19 30.98 -5.51 20.76
C PRO A 19 30.58 -4.52 19.62
N ASP A 20 30.29 -5.04 18.43
CA ASP A 20 29.41 -4.35 17.48
C ASP A 20 28.00 -4.88 17.77
N PRO A 21 27.03 -4.07 18.22
CA PRO A 21 26.31 -3.19 17.28
C PRO A 21 25.78 -1.90 17.94
N GLU A 22 25.69 -0.78 17.23
CA GLU A 22 24.45 0.00 17.25
C GLU A 22 24.36 1.09 16.19
N THR A 23 23.28 1.00 15.44
CA THR A 23 22.86 1.86 14.35
C THR A 23 22.89 3.35 14.70
N SER A 24 23.87 4.08 14.17
CA SER A 24 23.90 5.55 14.20
C SER A 24 22.83 6.15 13.27
N ARG A 25 21.73 6.41 13.94
CA ARG A 25 20.43 6.95 13.56
C ARG A 25 20.52 8.42 13.13
N SER A 26 20.47 8.72 11.82
CA SER A 26 19.86 9.97 11.33
C SER A 26 19.49 9.91 9.84
N ARG A 27 18.83 8.83 9.40
CA ARG A 27 18.03 8.92 8.19
C ARG A 27 16.83 9.78 8.56
N ARG A 28 16.85 11.08 8.25
CA ARG A 28 15.67 11.97 8.36
C ARG A 28 14.50 11.28 7.67
N ARG A 29 13.70 10.55 8.44
CA ARG A 29 12.48 9.89 7.97
C ARG A 29 11.53 11.04 7.70
N PHE A 30 11.49 11.49 6.44
CA PHE A 30 10.42 12.33 5.93
C PHE A 30 9.10 11.74 6.44
N LYS A 31 8.50 12.44 7.40
CA LYS A 31 7.28 12.03 8.07
C LYS A 31 6.18 12.11 7.03
N ALA A 32 5.95 10.98 6.36
CA ALA A 32 4.86 10.80 5.42
C ALA A 32 3.58 11.29 6.10
N SER A 33 2.77 12.09 5.40
CA SER A 33 1.55 12.69 5.95
C SER A 33 0.78 11.67 6.80
N ASN A 34 0.49 12.02 8.07
CA ASN A 34 -0.12 11.15 9.08
C ASN A 34 -1.46 10.57 8.57
N MET A 35 -1.43 9.45 7.85
CA MET A 35 -2.61 8.73 7.39
C MET A 35 -2.38 7.25 7.72
N SER A 36 -3.30 6.68 8.48
CA SER A 36 -3.26 5.30 8.93
C SER A 36 -3.35 4.33 7.75
N PHE A 37 -2.87 3.10 7.96
CA PHE A 37 -2.97 2.05 6.96
C PHE A 37 -4.43 1.74 6.55
N GLY A 38 -5.36 1.84 7.50
CA GLY A 38 -6.80 1.67 7.26
C GLY A 38 -7.40 2.75 6.35
N GLU A 39 -7.11 4.02 6.63
CA GLU A 39 -7.51 5.14 5.76
C GLU A 39 -6.94 4.98 4.35
N MET A 40 -5.67 4.57 4.25
CA MET A 40 -4.99 4.37 2.96
C MET A 40 -5.59 3.22 2.15
N LEU A 41 -5.96 2.11 2.81
CA LEU A 41 -6.64 0.99 2.17
C LEU A 41 -7.97 1.43 1.53
N GLU A 42 -8.80 2.15 2.27
CA GLU A 42 -10.10 2.62 1.79
C GLU A 42 -9.98 3.61 0.64
N MET A 43 -9.01 4.52 0.73
CA MET A 43 -8.71 5.44 -0.34
C MET A 43 -8.28 4.70 -1.62
N VAL A 44 -7.33 3.78 -1.52
CA VAL A 44 -6.80 3.02 -2.68
C VAL A 44 -7.87 2.11 -3.28
N ASP A 45 -8.72 1.52 -2.45
CA ASP A 45 -9.83 0.67 -2.90
C ASP A 45 -10.81 1.45 -3.78
N ILE A 46 -11.27 2.61 -3.32
CA ILE A 46 -12.18 3.47 -4.08
C ILE A 46 -11.53 4.01 -5.35
N LEU A 47 -10.27 4.43 -5.27
CA LEU A 47 -9.55 4.94 -6.45
C LEU A 47 -9.40 3.86 -7.53
N LYS A 48 -9.15 2.61 -7.14
CA LYS A 48 -9.09 1.48 -8.08
C LYS A 48 -10.47 1.09 -8.59
N SER A 49 -11.46 0.98 -7.70
CA SER A 49 -12.83 0.61 -8.05
C SER A 49 -13.47 1.59 -9.02
N ALA A 50 -13.19 2.89 -8.87
CA ALA A 50 -13.76 3.93 -9.73
C ALA A 50 -12.94 4.25 -10.99
N ASP A 51 -11.85 3.50 -11.23
CA ASP A 51 -10.86 3.72 -12.29
C ASP A 51 -10.35 5.17 -12.33
N TYR A 52 -9.69 5.60 -11.26
CA TYR A 52 -9.11 6.94 -11.16
C TYR A 52 -7.99 7.19 -12.18
N ASP A 53 -7.25 6.15 -12.54
CA ASP A 53 -6.11 6.23 -13.47
C ASP A 53 -6.53 6.25 -14.95
N GLY A 54 -7.77 5.90 -15.27
CA GLY A 54 -8.27 5.87 -16.65
C GLY A 54 -7.72 4.72 -17.48
N LYS A 55 -7.48 3.55 -16.85
CA LYS A 55 -6.86 2.40 -17.53
C LYS A 55 -7.75 1.79 -18.61
N TYR A 56 -9.06 1.97 -18.51
CA TYR A 56 -10.02 1.37 -19.42
C TYR A 56 -10.40 2.27 -20.61
N GLY A 57 -9.73 3.42 -20.76
CA GLY A 57 -9.88 4.31 -21.91
C GLY A 57 -9.95 5.79 -21.52
N PRO A 58 -9.66 6.72 -22.45
CA PRO A 58 -9.78 8.14 -22.22
C PRO A 58 -11.24 8.52 -21.94
N TYR A 59 -11.46 9.23 -20.83
CA TYR A 59 -12.80 9.74 -20.51
C TYR A 59 -13.06 11.08 -21.20
N PRO A 60 -14.30 11.38 -21.64
CA PRO A 60 -14.65 12.66 -22.26
C PRO A 60 -14.40 13.87 -21.36
N ASN A 61 -14.37 13.67 -20.03
CA ASN A 61 -14.00 14.70 -19.06
C ASN A 61 -13.23 14.11 -17.85
N PRO A 62 -11.91 13.93 -17.98
CA PRO A 62 -11.11 13.24 -16.97
C PRO A 62 -11.01 14.04 -15.67
N ASN A 63 -11.00 15.38 -15.75
CA ASN A 63 -10.85 16.26 -14.59
C ASN A 63 -12.08 16.23 -13.69
N ILE A 64 -13.28 16.36 -14.26
CA ILE A 64 -14.53 16.29 -13.50
C ILE A 64 -14.68 14.92 -12.85
N ARG A 65 -14.37 13.84 -13.57
CA ARG A 65 -14.47 12.49 -13.02
C ARG A 65 -13.47 12.26 -11.88
N LYS A 66 -12.20 12.64 -12.05
CA LYS A 66 -11.18 12.56 -10.99
C LYS A 66 -11.62 13.35 -9.74
N ALA A 67 -12.21 14.53 -9.91
CA ALA A 67 -12.76 15.31 -8.80
C ALA A 67 -13.94 14.61 -8.10
N LYS A 68 -14.84 13.97 -8.87
CA LYS A 68 -15.96 13.18 -8.34
C LYS A 68 -15.48 11.96 -7.56
N ILE A 69 -14.43 11.28 -8.04
CA ILE A 69 -13.81 10.15 -7.34
C ILE A 69 -13.15 10.63 -6.04
N MET A 70 -12.38 11.71 -6.07
CA MET A 70 -11.79 12.29 -4.85
C MET A 70 -12.86 12.69 -3.84
N ALA A 71 -14.00 13.22 -4.28
CA ALA A 71 -15.13 13.51 -3.40
C ALA A 71 -15.72 12.23 -2.77
N LYS A 72 -15.75 11.09 -3.49
CA LYS A 72 -16.15 9.79 -2.91
C LYS A 72 -15.19 9.36 -1.80
N VAL A 73 -13.87 9.51 -2.01
CA VAL A 73 -12.85 9.19 -0.99
C VAL A 73 -13.01 10.06 0.25
N VAL A 74 -13.18 11.38 0.09
CA VAL A 74 -13.39 12.28 1.24
C VAL A 74 -14.62 11.86 2.04
N ARG A 75 -15.73 11.55 1.36
CA ARG A 75 -16.97 11.09 2.02
C ARG A 75 -16.80 9.75 2.74
N SER A 76 -16.10 8.78 2.14
CA SER A 76 -15.90 7.48 2.77
C SER A 76 -14.98 7.56 3.98
N LEU A 77 -13.90 8.35 3.91
CA LEU A 77 -12.98 8.55 5.03
C LEU A 77 -13.67 9.22 6.20
N HIS A 78 -14.49 10.25 5.92
CA HIS A 78 -15.29 10.90 6.95
C HIS A 78 -16.29 9.93 7.59
N ARG A 79 -17.01 9.14 6.78
CA ARG A 79 -18.03 8.20 7.31
C ARG A 79 -17.43 7.02 8.07
N LYS A 80 -16.30 6.47 7.63
CA LYS A 80 -15.69 5.26 8.22
C LYS A 80 -14.75 5.56 9.38
N PHE A 81 -14.00 6.65 9.30
CA PHE A 81 -12.95 6.97 10.28
C PHE A 81 -13.20 8.30 11.02
N GLY A 82 -14.24 9.06 10.66
CA GLY A 82 -14.46 10.40 11.23
C GLY A 82 -13.44 11.43 10.77
N VAL A 83 -12.54 11.08 9.84
CA VAL A 83 -11.41 11.95 9.49
C VAL A 83 -11.77 12.86 8.32
N ARG A 84 -11.55 14.16 8.52
CA ARG A 84 -11.72 15.19 7.49
C ARG A 84 -10.39 15.43 6.77
N ARG A 85 -10.32 15.08 5.48
CA ARG A 85 -9.14 15.29 4.61
C ARG A 85 -9.51 16.13 3.40
N SER A 86 -8.59 16.96 2.93
CA SER A 86 -8.79 17.71 1.69
C SER A 86 -8.53 16.85 0.47
N LYS A 87 -9.14 17.21 -0.67
CA LYS A 87 -8.94 16.50 -1.95
C LYS A 87 -7.47 16.56 -2.39
N ASP A 88 -6.78 17.66 -2.15
CA ASP A 88 -5.38 17.82 -2.57
C ASP A 88 -4.40 17.06 -1.66
N GLN A 89 -4.71 16.93 -0.37
CA GLN A 89 -3.98 16.03 0.52
C GLN A 89 -4.07 14.57 0.04
N LEU A 90 -5.26 14.14 -0.39
CA LEU A 90 -5.48 12.80 -0.93
C LEU A 90 -4.76 12.62 -2.28
N ARG A 91 -4.78 13.62 -3.16
CA ARG A 91 -4.02 13.57 -4.42
C ARG A 91 -2.52 13.43 -4.17
N LYS A 92 -1.97 14.24 -3.26
CA LYS A 92 -0.56 14.17 -2.86
C LYS A 92 -0.22 12.79 -2.29
N ARG A 93 -1.05 12.27 -1.39
CA ARG A 93 -0.86 10.93 -0.80
C ARG A 93 -0.91 9.82 -1.85
N TRP A 94 -1.82 9.91 -2.82
CA TRP A 94 -1.92 8.95 -3.92
C TRP A 94 -0.65 8.93 -4.77
N LEU A 95 -0.12 10.12 -5.09
CA LEU A 95 1.12 10.26 -5.85
C LEU A 95 2.32 9.72 -5.07
N ASP A 96 2.45 10.06 -3.79
CA ASP A 96 3.52 9.54 -2.92
C ASP A 96 3.48 8.01 -2.82
N LEU A 97 2.28 7.44 -2.72
CA LEU A 97 2.10 5.99 -2.65
C LEU A 97 2.54 5.28 -3.93
N LYS A 98 2.33 5.91 -5.09
CA LYS A 98 2.77 5.39 -6.39
C LYS A 98 4.27 5.52 -6.62
N LEU A 99 4.86 6.65 -6.26
CA LEU A 99 6.23 7.01 -6.64
C LEU A 99 7.28 6.66 -5.58
N ARG A 100 6.92 6.74 -4.30
CA ARG A 100 7.90 6.72 -3.21
C ARG A 100 7.77 5.50 -2.31
N GLU A 101 6.54 5.01 -2.11
CA GLU A 101 6.23 3.97 -1.12
C GLU A 101 5.84 2.62 -1.76
N HIS A 102 6.64 2.13 -2.72
CA HIS A 102 6.36 0.86 -3.41
C HIS A 102 6.09 -0.33 -2.47
N GLY A 103 6.78 -0.39 -1.32
CA GLY A 103 6.57 -1.42 -0.31
C GLY A 103 5.19 -1.36 0.37
N GLN A 104 4.72 -0.16 0.74
CA GLN A 104 3.39 0.01 1.36
C GLN A 104 2.29 -0.24 0.34
N TYR A 105 2.44 0.29 -0.89
CA TYR A 105 1.51 0.04 -1.97
C TYR A 105 1.38 -1.46 -2.29
N ARG A 106 2.49 -2.21 -2.30
CA ARG A 106 2.48 -3.66 -2.50
C ARG A 106 1.75 -4.40 -1.38
N LYS A 107 1.86 -3.95 -0.12
CA LYS A 107 1.10 -4.52 1.01
C LYS A 107 -0.40 -4.25 0.86
N ILE A 108 -0.76 -3.00 0.57
CA ILE A 108 -2.15 -2.58 0.35
C ILE A 108 -2.79 -3.37 -0.80
N ARG A 109 -2.11 -3.44 -1.95
CA ARG A 109 -2.59 -4.18 -3.11
C ARG A 109 -2.84 -5.65 -2.80
N ARG A 110 -1.95 -6.30 -2.04
CA ARG A 110 -2.13 -7.70 -1.60
C ARG A 110 -3.35 -7.88 -0.71
N VAL A 111 -3.57 -6.98 0.25
CA VAL A 111 -4.75 -7.02 1.13
C VAL A 111 -6.04 -6.86 0.32
N LEU A 112 -6.07 -5.89 -0.60
CA LEU A 112 -7.23 -5.67 -1.47
C LEU A 112 -7.51 -6.87 -2.39
N GLN A 113 -6.47 -7.48 -2.98
CA GLN A 113 -6.62 -8.67 -3.81
C GLN A 113 -7.17 -9.87 -3.03
N LYS A 114 -6.73 -10.06 -1.77
CA LYS A 114 -7.28 -11.11 -0.92
C LYS A 114 -8.77 -10.88 -0.66
N ARG A 115 -9.19 -9.63 -0.38
CA ARG A 115 -10.62 -9.29 -0.18
C ARG A 115 -11.46 -9.60 -1.42
N THR A 116 -11.01 -9.23 -2.61
CA THR A 116 -11.77 -9.48 -3.85
C THR A 116 -11.88 -10.98 -4.17
N VAL A 117 -10.78 -11.74 -3.99
CA VAL A 117 -10.78 -13.19 -4.26
C VAL A 117 -11.67 -13.94 -3.26
N VAL A 118 -11.64 -13.55 -1.98
CA VAL A 118 -12.51 -14.16 -0.97
C VAL A 118 -13.98 -13.86 -1.30
N GLN A 119 -14.33 -12.60 -1.59
CA GLN A 119 -15.70 -12.24 -1.96
C GLN A 119 -16.18 -12.99 -3.21
N PHE A 120 -15.34 -13.08 -4.24
CA PHE A 120 -15.67 -13.83 -5.45
C PHE A 120 -15.89 -15.32 -5.16
N LYS A 121 -15.01 -15.96 -4.38
CA LYS A 121 -15.17 -17.36 -3.99
C LYS A 121 -16.45 -17.61 -3.19
N MET A 122 -16.79 -16.73 -2.25
CA MET A 122 -18.04 -16.83 -1.48
C MET A 122 -19.26 -16.66 -2.38
N ALA A 123 -19.24 -15.68 -3.29
CA ALA A 123 -20.33 -15.47 -4.25
C ALA A 123 -20.49 -16.68 -5.19
N THR A 124 -19.39 -17.23 -5.71
CA THR A 124 -19.42 -18.44 -6.54
C THR A 124 -19.94 -19.64 -5.75
N PHE A 125 -19.52 -19.83 -4.50
CA PHE A 125 -20.02 -20.90 -3.65
C PHE A 125 -21.54 -20.79 -3.41
N MET A 126 -22.04 -19.59 -3.07
CA MET A 126 -23.48 -19.34 -2.94
C MET A 126 -24.25 -19.59 -4.25
N PHE A 127 -23.69 -19.17 -5.39
CA PHE A 127 -24.28 -19.38 -6.71
C PHE A 127 -24.34 -20.87 -7.08
N MET A 128 -23.23 -21.60 -6.92
CA MET A 128 -23.15 -23.03 -7.21
C MET A 128 -24.07 -23.85 -6.30
N GLY A 129 -24.16 -23.51 -5.01
CA GLY A 129 -25.10 -24.15 -4.09
C GLY A 129 -26.56 -23.95 -4.51
N THR A 130 -26.92 -22.72 -4.91
CA THR A 130 -28.28 -22.41 -5.41
C THR A 130 -28.58 -23.14 -6.72
N LEU A 131 -27.60 -23.19 -7.64
CA LEU A 131 -27.72 -23.88 -8.92
C LEU A 131 -27.86 -25.40 -8.74
N PHE A 132 -27.12 -26.00 -7.80
CA PHE A 132 -27.22 -27.43 -7.48
C PHE A 132 -28.62 -27.82 -6.99
N VAL A 133 -29.20 -27.02 -6.09
CA VAL A 133 -30.58 -27.23 -5.61
C VAL A 133 -31.57 -27.11 -6.77
N ARG A 134 -31.38 -26.11 -7.65
CA ARG A 134 -32.24 -25.89 -8.82
C ARG A 134 -32.14 -27.01 -9.87
N ILE A 135 -30.95 -27.55 -10.11
CA ILE A 135 -30.75 -28.71 -11.00
C ILE A 135 -31.38 -29.97 -10.40
N LYS A 136 -31.16 -30.23 -9.10
CA LYS A 136 -31.74 -31.41 -8.44
C LYS A 136 -33.27 -31.39 -8.40
N HIS A 137 -33.88 -30.21 -8.23
CA HIS A 137 -35.34 -30.06 -8.25
C HIS A 137 -35.94 -30.18 -9.67
N PHE A 138 -35.17 -29.84 -10.71
CA PHE A 138 -35.56 -30.06 -12.11
C PHE A 138 -35.48 -31.54 -12.50
N SER A 139 -34.47 -32.27 -12.01
CA SER A 139 -34.29 -33.71 -12.27
C SER A 139 -35.25 -34.63 -11.50
N PHE A 140 -35.95 -34.15 -10.48
CA PHE A 140 -36.91 -34.93 -9.68
C PHE A 140 -38.39 -34.57 -9.95
N GLY A 141 -38.65 -33.62 -10.86
CA GLY A 141 -39.99 -33.16 -11.23
C GLY A 141 -40.47 -33.58 -12.63
N LEU A 142 -39.77 -34.54 -13.26
CA LEU A 142 -40.14 -35.22 -14.51
C LEU A 142 -40.29 -36.71 -14.22
#